data_AF-U2TC47-F1
#
_entry.id   AF-U2TC47-F1
#
_cell.length_a   1.000
_cell.length_b   1.000
_cell.length_c   1.000
_cell.angle_alpha   90.00
_cell.angle_beta   90.00
_cell.angle_gamma   90.00
#
_symmetry.space_group_name_H-M   'P 1'
#
loop_
_entity.id
_entity.type
_entity.pdbx_description
1 polymer ?
#
loop_
_entity_poly.entity_id
_entity_poly.type
_entity_poly.pdbx_seq_one_letter_code
_entity_poly.pdbx_strand_id
1 'polypeptide(L)' 'MRIKIIRVILMIIFGMIVVSCSLFDSNEWKEAHRRSVEHGRTCYERANGSIYCKDTK' A
#
# COMPACT_ATOMS: atom_id res chain seq x y z
N MET A 1 -10.30 -27.86 -24.59
CA MET A 1 -9.79 -27.85 -23.20
C MET A 1 -8.94 -26.61 -22.84
N ARG A 2 -8.17 -26.01 -23.77
CA ARG A 2 -7.30 -24.83 -23.54
C ARG A 2 -7.98 -23.57 -22.97
N ILE A 3 -9.19 -23.23 -23.43
CA ILE A 3 -9.87 -21.97 -23.05
C ILE A 3 -10.37 -21.98 -21.59
N LYS A 4 -10.70 -23.15 -21.03
CA LYS A 4 -11.19 -23.27 -19.63
C LYS A 4 -10.09 -22.94 -18.62
N ILE A 5 -8.85 -23.38 -18.88
CA ILE A 5 -7.70 -23.13 -18.00
C ILE A 5 -7.36 -21.63 -17.97
N ILE A 6 -7.35 -20.97 -19.13
CA ILE A 6 -7.07 -19.52 -19.23
C ILE A 6 -8.10 -18.71 -18.41
N ARG A 7 -9.38 -19.09 -18.42
CA ARG A 7 -10.41 -18.42 -17.63
C ARG A 7 -10.20 -18.56 -16.12
N VAL A 8 -9.81 -19.74 -15.65
CA VAL A 8 -9.54 -19.97 -14.22
C VAL A 8 -8.31 -19.16 -13.77
N ILE A 9 -7.24 -19.14 -14.58
CA ILE A 9 -6.03 -18.36 -14.29
C ILE A 9 -6.36 -16.86 -14.23
N LEU A 10 -7.14 -16.34 -15.19
CA LEU A 10 -7.57 -14.94 -15.19
C LEU A 10 -8.40 -14.57 -13.95
N MET A 11 -9.30 -15.45 -13.50
CA MET A 11 -10.07 -15.22 -12.29
C MET A 11 -9.20 -15.15 -11.03
N ILE A 12 -8.19 -16.02 -10.92
CA ILE A 12 -7.25 -16.02 -9.79
C ILE A 12 -6.43 -14.73 -9.76
N ILE A 13 -5.88 -14.33 -10.91
CA ILE A 13 -5.08 -13.08 -11.03
C ILE A 13 -5.95 -11.87 -10.67
N PHE A 14 -7.18 -11.81 -11.20
CA PHE A 14 -8.10 -10.72 -10.90
C PHE A 14 -8.45 -10.65 -9.40
N GLY A 15 -8.70 -11.80 -8.76
CA GLY A 15 -8.90 -11.89 -7.32
C GLY A 15 -7.71 -11.39 -6.51
N MET A 16 -6.48 -11.78 -6.89
CA MET A 16 -5.25 -11.34 -6.22
C MET A 16 -5.05 -9.81 -6.31
N ILE A 17 -5.37 -9.20 -7.45
CA ILE A 17 -5.26 -7.75 -7.64
C ILE A 17 -6.25 -7.01 -6.73
N VAL A 18 -7.49 -7.47 -6.65
CA VAL A 18 -8.52 -6.85 -5.79
C VAL A 18 -8.11 -6.94 -4.32
N VAL A 19 -7.67 -8.11 -3.86
CA VAL A 19 -7.19 -8.28 -2.47
C VAL A 19 -5.98 -7.40 -2.19
N SER A 20 -5.05 -7.27 -3.14
CA SER A 20 -3.87 -6.42 -2.99
C SER A 20 -4.23 -4.93 -2.89
N CYS A 21 -5.17 -4.45 -3.72
CA CYS A 21 -5.65 -3.07 -3.62
C CYS A 21 -6.37 -2.79 -2.29
N SER A 22 -7.14 -3.75 -1.77
CA SER A 22 -7.84 -3.58 -0.49
C SER A 22 -6.92 -3.73 0.73
N LEU A 23 -5.87 -4.54 0.65
CA LEU A 23 -4.88 -4.68 1.74
C LEU A 23 -3.97 -3.46 1.85
N PHE A 24 -3.72 -2.80 0.72
CA PHE A 24 -2.97 -1.54 0.64
C PHE A 24 -3.90 -0.33 0.68
N ASP A 25 -5.08 -0.45 1.31
CA ASP A 25 -5.97 0.69 1.48
C ASP A 25 -5.28 1.72 2.39
N SER A 26 -4.90 2.80 1.73
CA SER A 26 -4.18 3.99 2.18
C SER A 26 -4.67 4.67 3.47
N ASN A 27 -5.72 4.17 4.12
CA ASN A 27 -6.29 4.76 5.33
C ASN A 27 -5.38 4.65 6.55
N GLU A 28 -4.72 3.49 6.74
CA GLU A 28 -3.74 3.28 7.83
C GLU A 28 -2.57 4.27 7.72
N TRP A 29 -2.06 4.48 6.50
CA TRP A 29 -0.98 5.42 6.23
C TRP A 29 -1.39 6.87 6.49
N LYS A 30 -2.64 7.22 6.18
CA LYS A 30 -3.16 8.58 6.41
C LYS A 30 -3.30 8.89 7.89
N GLU A 31 -3.74 7.94 8.71
CA GLU A 31 -3.82 8.10 10.16
C GLU A 31 -2.44 8.05 10.83
N ALA A 32 -1.53 7.19 10.38
CA ALA A 32 -0.15 7.16 10.84
C ALA A 32 0.57 8.48 10.51
N HIS A 33 0.36 9.02 9.31
CA HIS A 33 0.90 10.32 8.90
C HIS A 33 0.29 11.46 9.71
N ARG A 34 -1.03 11.44 9.97
CA ARG A 34 -1.68 12.46 10.81
C ARG A 34 -1.13 12.45 12.24
N ARG A 35 -1.02 11.27 12.86
CA ARG A 35 -0.42 11.13 14.20
C ARG A 35 1.04 11.57 14.23
N SER A 36 1.82 11.28 13.19
CA SER A 36 3.21 11.72 13.12
C SER A 36 3.28 13.25 13.08
N VAL A 37 2.47 13.90 12.24
CA VAL A 37 2.40 15.37 12.14
C VAL A 37 1.99 16.02 13.47
N GLU A 38 0.99 15.46 14.17
CA GLU A 38 0.55 15.97 15.49
C GLU A 38 1.65 15.87 16.57
N HIS A 39 2.49 14.84 16.52
CA HIS A 39 3.66 14.70 17.41
C HIS A 39 4.89 15.50 16.93
N GLY A 40 4.76 16.30 15.87
CA GLY A 40 5.88 17.05 15.30
C GLY A 40 6.90 16.13 14.62
N ARG A 41 6.48 15.01 14.04
CA ARG A 41 7.31 14.07 13.27
C ARG A 41 6.87 14.01 11.83
N THR A 42 7.71 14.47 10.92
CA THR A 42 7.48 14.33 9.48
C THR A 42 8.36 13.23 8.92
N CYS A 43 7.75 12.18 8.40
CA CYS A 43 8.43 11.11 7.71
C CYS A 43 8.39 11.34 6.20
N TYR A 44 9.55 11.20 5.55
CA TYR A 44 9.72 11.38 4.11
C TYR A 44 10.19 10.07 3.50
N GLU A 45 9.64 9.73 2.36
CA GLU A 45 10.08 8.59 1.55
C GLU A 45 11.06 9.06 0.48
N ARG A 46 12.17 8.36 0.34
CA ARG A 46 13.15 8.59 -0.72
C ARG A 46 12.80 7.76 -1.95
N ALA A 47 13.25 8.20 -3.12
CA ALA A 47 13.07 7.47 -4.37
C ALA A 47 13.66 6.04 -4.37
N ASN A 48 14.54 5.71 -3.42
CA ASN A 48 15.10 4.38 -3.21
C ASN A 48 14.30 3.50 -2.23
N GLY A 49 13.11 3.95 -1.80
CA GLY A 49 12.23 3.23 -0.86
C GLY A 49 12.64 3.32 0.61
N SER A 50 13.68 4.08 0.95
CA SER A 50 14.03 4.31 2.36
C SER A 50 13.18 5.42 2.99
N ILE A 51 12.60 5.13 4.16
CA ILE A 51 11.80 6.07 4.94
C ILE A 51 12.67 6.64 6.06
N TYR A 52 12.66 7.96 6.22
CA TYR A 52 13.32 8.63 7.34
C TYR A 52 12.39 9.66 7.96
N CYS A 53 12.40 9.75 9.28
CA CYS A 53 11.57 10.67 10.04
C CYS A 53 12.42 11.78 10.64
N LYS A 54 11.93 13.01 10.56
CA LYS A 54 12.49 14.18 11.22
C LYS A 54 11.52 14.65 12.29
N ASP A 55 12.02 14.82 13.50
CA ASP A 55 11.33 15.60 14.52
C ASP A 55 11.46 17.10 14.15
N THR A 56 10.33 17.76 13.99
CA THR A 56 10.15 19.18 13.62
C THR A 56 9.92 20.06 14.85
N LYS A 57 10.10 19.53 16.06
CA LYS A 57 9.84 20.20 17.35
C LYS A 57 11.09 20.26 18.23
#